data_AF-A0AAW0YYT5-F1
#
_entry.id   AF-A0AAW0YYT5-F1
#
_cell.length_a   1.000
_cell.length_b   1.000
_cell.length_c   1.000
_cell.angle_alpha   90.00
_cell.angle_beta   90.00
_cell.angle_gamma   90.00
#
_symmetry.space_group_name_H-M   'P 1'
#
loop_
_entity.id
_entity.type
_entity.pdbx_description
1 polymer ?
#
loop_
_entity_poly.entity_id
_entity_poly.type
_entity_poly.pdbx_seq_one_letter_code
_entity_poly.pdbx_strand_id
1 'polypeptide(L)'
;MSSSPALRVAGATAAVAVTGFLGYAVYFDYMRRNSADFRKSLKKQHKKLAAAAESRAKEEKERNSKALRQALAEIQAEGIPASPEQQELYFQEQVAEGEKLATMGSEYHVKSASHFYRALRVYPQPLELLGIYQKVVPPPVWNLLIEITSLSSSELSGAGARSSAGAIPAQPQASVADIDDASPVGGDAASPNGASQGSGAEWEKLSQESREA
;
A
#
# COMPACT_ATOMS: atom_id res chain seq x y z
N MET A 1 55.57 -64.21 7.83
CA MET A 1 55.94 -62.99 7.05
C MET A 1 56.17 -61.86 8.05
N SER A 2 57.42 -61.51 8.34
CA SER A 2 57.76 -60.42 9.27
C SER A 2 58.02 -59.14 8.48
N SER A 3 57.12 -58.17 8.57
CA SER A 3 57.30 -56.84 7.96
C SER A 3 58.40 -56.07 8.70
N SER A 4 59.36 -55.47 7.98
CA SER A 4 60.47 -54.71 8.56
C SER A 4 59.96 -53.50 9.38
N PRO A 5 60.64 -53.15 10.50
CA PRO A 5 60.21 -52.03 11.36
C PRO A 5 60.17 -50.69 10.61
N ALA A 6 61.04 -50.49 9.62
CA ALA A 6 61.04 -49.31 8.76
C ALA A 6 59.76 -49.16 7.93
N LEU A 7 59.20 -50.27 7.41
CA LEU A 7 57.96 -50.24 6.63
C LEU A 7 56.75 -49.89 7.51
N ARG A 8 56.76 -50.32 8.78
CA ARG A 8 55.72 -49.97 9.76
C ARG A 8 55.76 -48.48 10.11
N VAL A 9 56.95 -47.93 10.32
CA VAL A 9 57.13 -46.49 10.62
C VAL A 9 56.72 -45.65 9.40
N ALA A 10 57.15 -46.00 8.19
CA ALA A 10 56.78 -45.29 6.97
C ALA A 10 55.27 -45.36 6.67
N GLY A 11 54.64 -46.51 6.90
CA GLY A 11 53.19 -46.67 6.76
C GLY A 11 52.42 -45.81 7.77
N ALA A 12 52.88 -45.75 9.02
CA ALA A 12 52.24 -44.94 10.06
C ALA A 12 52.35 -43.44 9.78
N THR A 13 53.51 -42.94 9.34
CA THR A 13 53.68 -41.52 9.00
C THR A 13 52.87 -41.11 7.78
N ALA A 14 52.82 -41.97 6.75
CA ALA A 14 51.98 -41.74 5.57
C ALA A 14 50.49 -41.70 5.94
N ALA A 15 50.03 -42.62 6.80
CA ALA A 15 48.63 -42.64 7.27
C ALA A 15 48.25 -41.37 8.05
N VAL A 16 49.13 -40.88 8.92
CA VAL A 16 48.93 -39.63 9.67
C VAL A 16 48.90 -38.42 8.73
N ALA A 17 49.80 -38.36 7.75
CA ALA A 17 49.84 -37.28 6.77
C ALA A 17 48.57 -37.23 5.92
N VAL A 18 48.11 -38.37 5.40
CA VAL A 18 46.86 -38.47 4.63
C VAL A 18 45.66 -38.06 5.48
N THR A 19 45.59 -38.54 6.73
CA THR A 19 44.47 -38.20 7.65
C THR A 19 44.45 -36.71 8.00
N GLY A 20 45.62 -36.12 8.29
CA GLY A 20 45.74 -34.69 8.54
C GLY A 20 45.34 -33.84 7.33
N PHE A 21 45.72 -34.28 6.12
CA PHE A 21 45.34 -33.61 4.88
C PHE A 21 43.83 -33.68 4.63
N LEU A 22 43.20 -34.86 4.77
CA LEU A 22 41.76 -35.00 4.64
C LEU A 22 41.00 -34.18 5.69
N GLY A 23 41.46 -34.21 6.95
CA GLY A 23 40.88 -33.42 8.03
C GLY A 23 40.94 -31.92 7.74
N TYR A 24 42.08 -31.43 7.26
CA TYR A 24 42.24 -30.04 6.86
C TYR A 24 41.36 -29.67 5.66
N ALA A 25 41.26 -30.53 4.65
CA ALA A 25 40.40 -30.29 3.49
C ALA A 25 38.93 -30.15 3.87
N VAL A 26 38.44 -31.02 4.78
CA VAL A 26 37.07 -30.94 5.32
C VAL A 26 36.88 -29.66 6.15
N TYR A 27 37.83 -29.33 7.04
CA TYR A 27 37.76 -28.10 7.82
C TYR A 27 37.77 -26.84 6.93
N PHE A 28 38.64 -26.81 5.92
CA PHE A 28 38.77 -25.70 5.00
C PHE A 28 37.50 -25.50 4.16
N ASP A 29 36.90 -26.58 3.65
CA ASP A 29 35.62 -26.49 2.93
C ASP A 29 34.47 -26.04 3.85
N TYR A 30 34.44 -26.51 5.11
CA TYR A 30 33.47 -26.05 6.10
C TYR A 30 33.62 -24.56 6.43
N MET A 31 34.85 -24.09 6.68
CA MET A 31 35.13 -22.68 7.00
C MET A 31 34.80 -21.76 5.83
N ARG A 32 35.09 -22.21 4.59
CA ARG A 32 34.70 -21.52 3.36
C ARG A 32 33.18 -21.40 3.22
N ARG A 33 32.44 -22.48 3.44
CA ARG A 33 30.97 -22.52 3.27
C ARG A 33 30.21 -21.85 4.39
N ASN A 34 30.76 -21.79 5.61
CA ASN A 34 30.11 -21.22 6.78
C ASN A 34 30.72 -19.87 7.22
N SER A 35 31.29 -19.11 6.27
CA SER A 35 31.86 -17.79 6.58
C SER A 35 30.77 -16.79 6.98
N ALA A 36 30.91 -16.22 8.18
CA ALA A 36 29.97 -15.24 8.72
C ALA A 36 29.90 -13.97 7.85
N ASP A 37 31.00 -13.61 7.20
CA ASP A 37 31.08 -12.40 6.39
C ASP A 37 30.32 -12.50 5.07
N PHE A 38 30.26 -13.68 4.44
CA PHE A 38 29.40 -13.91 3.28
C PHE A 38 27.92 -13.79 3.63
N ARG A 39 27.51 -14.36 4.77
CA ARG A 39 26.12 -14.20 5.24
C ARG A 39 25.78 -12.74 5.55
N LYS A 40 26.72 -12.00 6.16
CA LYS A 40 26.57 -10.56 6.41
C LYS A 40 26.51 -9.77 5.10
N SER A 41 27.32 -10.10 4.10
CA SER A 41 27.32 -9.40 2.81
C SER A 41 26.02 -9.63 2.05
N LEU A 42 25.50 -10.86 2.02
CA LEU A 42 24.18 -11.16 1.45
C LEU A 42 23.06 -10.38 2.15
N LYS A 43 23.03 -10.37 3.49
CA LYS A 43 22.05 -9.57 4.24
C LYS A 43 22.15 -8.07 3.90
N LYS A 44 23.37 -7.55 3.78
CA LYS A 44 23.59 -6.14 3.37
C LYS A 44 23.13 -5.90 1.94
N GLN A 45 23.38 -6.83 1.00
CA GLN A 45 22.93 -6.70 -0.39
C GLN A 45 21.40 -6.77 -0.49
N HIS A 46 20.75 -7.74 0.15
CA HIS A 46 19.29 -7.80 0.20
C HIS A 46 18.68 -6.54 0.80
N LYS A 47 19.23 -6.04 1.92
CA LYS A 47 18.77 -4.78 2.52
C LYS A 47 18.93 -3.59 1.57
N LYS A 48 20.05 -3.50 0.86
CA LYS A 48 20.30 -2.44 -0.13
C LYS A 48 19.34 -2.53 -1.31
N LEU A 49 19.08 -3.72 -1.85
CA LEU A 49 18.13 -3.93 -2.94
C LEU A 49 16.70 -3.61 -2.51
N ALA A 50 16.29 -4.04 -1.32
CA ALA A 50 14.98 -3.72 -0.76
C ALA A 50 14.82 -2.21 -0.54
N ALA A 51 15.82 -1.55 0.05
CA ALA A 51 15.79 -0.09 0.25
C ALA A 51 15.77 0.68 -1.09
N ALA A 52 16.51 0.21 -2.09
CA ALA A 52 16.50 0.81 -3.43
C ALA A 52 15.18 0.58 -4.18
N ALA A 53 14.53 -0.57 -3.99
CA ALA A 53 13.21 -0.83 -4.54
C ALA A 53 12.15 0.06 -3.88
N GLU A 54 12.21 0.22 -2.55
CA GLU A 54 11.33 1.09 -1.79
C GLU A 54 11.52 2.57 -2.19
N SER A 55 12.76 3.03 -2.33
CA SER A 55 13.03 4.41 -2.76
C SER A 55 12.49 4.67 -4.17
N ARG A 56 12.73 3.75 -5.11
CA ARG A 56 12.19 3.85 -6.48
C ARG A 56 10.67 3.87 -6.52
N ALA A 57 10.00 3.03 -5.72
CA ALA A 57 8.55 3.00 -5.64
C ALA A 57 7.98 4.31 -5.05
N LYS A 58 8.66 4.90 -4.06
CA LYS A 58 8.29 6.22 -3.50
C LYS A 58 8.47 7.34 -4.53
N GLU A 59 9.62 7.38 -5.20
CA GLU A 59 9.91 8.36 -6.26
C GLU A 59 8.90 8.26 -7.41
N GLU A 60 8.55 7.04 -7.84
CA GLU A 60 7.54 6.81 -8.87
C GLU A 60 6.16 7.28 -8.40
N LYS A 61 5.77 6.95 -7.16
CA LYS A 61 4.50 7.42 -6.58
C LYS A 61 4.44 8.94 -6.49
N GLU A 62 5.49 9.59 -6.03
CA GLU A 62 5.56 11.06 -5.96
C GLU A 62 5.50 11.70 -7.34
N ARG A 63 6.22 11.15 -8.32
CA ARG A 63 6.17 11.58 -9.73
C ARG A 63 4.76 11.45 -10.30
N ASN A 64 4.14 10.28 -10.13
CA ASN A 64 2.78 10.01 -10.62
C ASN A 64 1.76 10.92 -9.93
N SER A 65 1.86 11.09 -8.62
CA SER A 65 0.96 11.96 -7.85
C SER A 65 1.08 13.43 -8.28
N LYS A 66 2.29 13.92 -8.59
CA LYS A 66 2.50 15.27 -9.14
C LYS A 66 1.88 15.39 -10.54
N ALA A 67 2.12 14.40 -11.41
CA ALA A 67 1.57 14.39 -12.76
C ALA A 67 0.04 14.30 -12.78
N LEU A 68 -0.57 13.53 -11.87
CA LEU A 68 -2.02 13.45 -11.70
C LEU A 68 -2.63 14.79 -11.28
N ARG A 69 -1.99 15.53 -10.35
CA ARG A 69 -2.47 16.87 -9.97
C ARG A 69 -2.42 17.85 -11.13
N GLN A 70 -1.37 17.80 -11.94
CA GLN A 70 -1.25 18.63 -13.14
C GLN A 70 -2.34 18.28 -14.16
N ALA A 71 -2.50 16.99 -14.47
CA ALA A 71 -3.55 16.52 -15.37
C ALA A 71 -4.96 16.86 -14.86
N LEU A 72 -5.20 16.78 -13.54
CA LEU A 72 -6.46 17.16 -12.94
C LEU A 72 -6.76 18.65 -13.13
N ALA A 73 -5.78 19.53 -12.92
CA ALA A 73 -5.93 20.96 -13.17
C ALA A 73 -6.23 21.27 -14.64
N GLU A 74 -5.58 20.57 -15.57
CA GLU A 74 -5.87 20.67 -17.01
C GLU A 74 -7.32 20.23 -17.31
N ILE A 75 -7.73 19.07 -16.79
CA ILE A 75 -9.09 18.53 -16.98
C ILE A 75 -10.15 19.47 -16.40
N GLN A 76 -9.90 20.07 -15.24
CA GLN A 76 -10.84 21.02 -14.63
C GLN A 76 -10.95 22.33 -15.42
N ALA A 77 -9.86 22.76 -16.06
CA ALA A 77 -9.86 23.91 -16.96
C ALA A 77 -10.55 23.62 -18.31
N GLU A 78 -10.53 22.36 -18.76
CA GLU A 78 -11.29 21.90 -19.92
C GLU A 78 -12.80 21.96 -19.64
N GLY A 79 -13.55 22.62 -20.54
CA GLY A 79 -15.01 22.63 -20.52
C GLY A 79 -15.59 21.26 -20.90
N ILE A 80 -16.67 20.87 -20.23
CA ILE A 80 -17.42 19.65 -20.57
C ILE A 80 -18.33 19.95 -21.78
N PRO A 81 -18.41 19.06 -22.79
CA PRO A 81 -19.35 19.23 -23.89
C PRO A 81 -20.79 19.39 -23.38
N ALA A 82 -21.54 20.34 -23.95
CA ALA A 82 -22.85 20.72 -23.43
C ALA A 82 -24.00 19.83 -23.95
N SER A 83 -23.89 19.27 -25.16
CA SER A 83 -24.96 18.44 -25.72
C SER A 83 -24.76 16.94 -25.40
N PRO A 84 -25.85 16.17 -25.19
CA PRO A 84 -25.75 14.73 -24.95
C PRO A 84 -25.02 13.97 -26.07
N GLU A 85 -25.28 14.34 -27.32
CA GLU A 85 -24.64 13.75 -28.51
C GLU A 85 -23.12 13.98 -28.51
N GLN A 86 -22.67 15.17 -28.14
CA GLN A 86 -21.25 15.49 -28.04
C GLN A 86 -20.60 14.83 -26.81
N GLN A 87 -21.34 14.66 -25.71
CA GLN A 87 -20.87 13.94 -24.53
C GLN A 87 -20.65 12.47 -24.83
N GLU A 88 -21.54 11.83 -25.60
CA GLU A 88 -21.37 10.44 -26.01
C GLU A 88 -20.13 10.26 -26.91
N LEU A 89 -19.95 11.14 -27.90
CA LEU A 89 -18.76 11.10 -28.77
C LEU A 89 -17.47 11.33 -27.97
N TYR A 90 -17.47 12.33 -27.08
CA TYR A 90 -16.33 12.62 -26.21
C TYR A 90 -16.03 11.43 -25.30
N PHE A 91 -17.05 10.82 -24.69
CA PHE A 91 -16.90 9.62 -23.87
C PHE A 91 -16.20 8.50 -24.64
N GLN A 92 -16.68 8.18 -25.84
CA GLN A 92 -16.11 7.12 -26.67
C GLN A 92 -14.65 7.41 -27.04
N GLU A 93 -14.33 8.65 -27.43
CA GLU A 93 -12.96 9.07 -27.74
C GLU A 93 -12.05 8.94 -26.52
N GLN A 94 -12.48 9.44 -25.35
CA GLN A 94 -11.69 9.36 -24.12
C GLN A 94 -11.44 7.91 -23.69
N VAL A 95 -12.44 7.03 -23.81
CA VAL A 95 -12.27 5.60 -23.50
C VAL A 95 -11.27 4.95 -24.46
N ALA A 96 -11.42 5.16 -25.77
CA ALA A 96 -10.53 4.58 -26.77
C ALA A 96 -9.06 5.02 -26.58
N GLU A 97 -8.83 6.32 -26.35
CA GLU A 97 -7.48 6.83 -26.10
C GLU A 97 -6.91 6.36 -24.75
N GLY A 98 -7.76 6.28 -23.72
CA GLY A 98 -7.42 5.73 -22.42
C GLY A 98 -6.96 4.27 -22.50
N GLU A 99 -7.70 3.43 -23.20
CA GLU A 99 -7.37 2.01 -23.43
C GLU A 99 -6.08 1.84 -24.24
N LYS A 100 -5.94 2.60 -25.32
CA LYS A 100 -4.73 2.61 -26.15
C LYS A 100 -3.50 2.94 -25.30
N LEU A 101 -3.55 4.00 -24.50
CA LEU A 101 -2.44 4.41 -23.63
C LEU A 101 -2.15 3.41 -22.51
N ALA A 102 -3.16 2.69 -22.02
CA ALA A 102 -2.98 1.65 -21.00
C ALA A 102 -2.06 0.51 -21.46
N THR A 103 -1.97 0.29 -22.78
CA THR A 103 -1.13 -0.77 -23.36
C THR A 103 0.30 -0.34 -23.71
N MET A 104 0.59 0.96 -23.70
CA MET A 104 1.88 1.52 -24.17
C MET A 104 3.01 1.51 -23.11
N GLY A 105 2.69 1.19 -21.85
CA GLY A 105 3.66 1.05 -20.76
C GLY A 105 3.47 2.04 -19.61
N SER A 106 4.31 1.90 -18.57
CA SER A 106 4.13 2.58 -17.27
C SER A 106 4.13 4.11 -17.34
N GLU A 107 4.93 4.68 -18.25
CA GLU A 107 5.01 6.12 -18.47
C GLU A 107 3.68 6.74 -18.96
N TYR A 108 2.81 5.94 -19.57
CA TYR A 108 1.51 6.40 -20.11
C TYR A 108 0.34 6.12 -19.17
N HIS A 109 0.54 5.39 -18.07
CA HIS A 109 -0.54 5.03 -17.15
C HIS A 109 -1.24 6.25 -16.53
N VAL A 110 -0.49 7.31 -16.21
CA VAL A 110 -1.06 8.57 -15.69
C VAL A 110 -1.95 9.24 -16.74
N LYS A 111 -1.52 9.28 -18.00
CA LYS A 111 -2.30 9.85 -19.10
C LYS A 111 -3.55 9.01 -19.38
N SER A 112 -3.41 7.69 -19.39
CA SER A 112 -4.53 6.75 -19.52
C SER A 112 -5.59 6.97 -18.43
N ALA A 113 -5.17 7.03 -17.15
CA ALA A 113 -6.08 7.32 -16.02
C ALA A 113 -6.77 8.68 -16.17
N SER A 114 -6.07 9.68 -16.72
CA SER A 114 -6.62 11.01 -16.98
C SER A 114 -7.73 10.99 -18.05
N HIS A 115 -7.61 10.15 -19.08
CA HIS A 115 -8.68 9.96 -20.07
C HIS A 115 -9.89 9.22 -19.48
N PHE A 116 -9.68 8.16 -18.69
CA PHE A 116 -10.77 7.49 -17.99
C PHE A 116 -11.50 8.42 -17.00
N TYR A 117 -10.77 9.33 -16.34
CA TYR A 117 -11.36 10.34 -15.48
C TYR A 117 -12.21 11.36 -16.26
N ARG A 118 -11.76 11.80 -17.45
CA ARG A 118 -12.58 12.63 -18.35
C ARG A 118 -13.89 11.93 -18.74
N ALA A 119 -13.83 10.64 -19.07
CA ALA A 119 -15.00 9.82 -19.38
C ALA A 119 -15.98 9.72 -18.19
N LEU A 120 -15.48 9.59 -16.95
CA LEU A 120 -16.33 9.55 -15.74
C LEU A 120 -17.13 10.84 -15.53
N ARG A 121 -16.61 12.01 -15.94
CA ARG A 121 -17.29 13.31 -15.75
C ARG A 121 -18.51 13.51 -16.65
N VAL A 122 -18.56 12.82 -17.79
CA VAL A 122 -19.65 12.92 -18.77
C VAL A 122 -20.65 11.77 -18.68
N TYR A 123 -20.32 10.70 -17.95
CA TYR A 123 -21.19 9.54 -17.84
C TYR A 123 -22.30 9.75 -16.80
N PRO A 124 -23.59 9.49 -17.12
CA PRO A 124 -24.71 9.76 -16.20
C PRO A 124 -24.67 8.96 -14.89
N GLN A 125 -24.08 7.75 -14.90
CA GLN A 125 -24.02 6.84 -13.75
C GLN A 125 -22.56 6.46 -13.41
N PRO A 126 -21.74 7.38 -12.88
CA PRO A 126 -20.30 7.18 -12.77
C PRO A 126 -19.89 5.97 -11.92
N LEU A 127 -20.70 5.56 -10.93
CA LEU A 127 -20.44 4.37 -10.11
C LEU A 127 -20.55 3.05 -10.89
N GLU A 128 -21.47 2.96 -11.85
CA GLU A 128 -21.61 1.79 -12.71
C GLU A 128 -20.37 1.65 -13.60
N LEU A 129 -19.99 2.74 -14.27
CA LEU A 129 -18.82 2.79 -15.13
C LEU A 129 -17.53 2.47 -14.36
N LEU A 130 -17.40 2.98 -13.14
CA LEU A 130 -16.28 2.66 -12.26
C LEU A 130 -16.21 1.16 -11.95
N GLY A 131 -17.36 0.50 -11.73
CA GLY A 131 -17.44 -0.95 -11.54
C GLY A 131 -17.12 -1.79 -12.78
N ILE A 132 -17.26 -1.22 -13.99
CA ILE A 132 -16.80 -1.83 -15.24
C ILE A 132 -15.29 -1.68 -15.36
N TYR A 133 -14.76 -0.47 -15.16
CA TYR A 133 -13.32 -0.21 -15.22
C TYR A 133 -12.52 -1.06 -14.25
N GLN A 134 -13.02 -1.31 -13.04
CA GLN A 134 -12.35 -2.22 -12.09
C GLN A 134 -12.07 -3.62 -12.69
N LYS A 135 -12.93 -4.09 -13.62
CA LYS A 135 -12.81 -5.42 -14.24
C LYS A 135 -11.95 -5.41 -15.50
N VAL A 136 -11.98 -4.34 -16.28
CA VAL A 136 -11.39 -4.31 -17.64
C VAL A 136 -10.07 -3.53 -17.72
N VAL A 137 -9.84 -2.56 -16.82
CA VAL A 137 -8.65 -1.72 -16.84
C VAL A 137 -7.50 -2.40 -16.07
N PRO A 138 -6.25 -2.36 -16.57
CA PRO A 138 -5.10 -2.90 -15.84
C PRO A 138 -4.96 -2.31 -14.43
N PRO A 139 -4.60 -3.11 -13.41
CA PRO A 139 -4.49 -2.65 -12.02
C PRO A 139 -3.63 -1.38 -11.80
N PRO A 140 -2.49 -1.19 -12.49
CA PRO A 140 -1.69 0.02 -12.32
C PRO A 140 -2.43 1.31 -12.74
N VAL A 141 -3.22 1.26 -13.81
CA VAL A 141 -4.00 2.41 -14.29
C VAL A 141 -5.22 2.64 -13.40
N TRP A 142 -5.88 1.56 -12.98
CA TRP A 142 -7.00 1.61 -12.03
C TRP A 142 -6.62 2.33 -10.73
N ASN A 143 -5.47 1.99 -10.13
CA ASN A 143 -5.01 2.63 -8.90
C ASN A 143 -4.82 4.16 -9.07
N LEU A 144 -4.29 4.59 -10.22
CA LEU A 144 -4.12 6.01 -10.54
C LEU A 144 -5.48 6.70 -10.79
N LEU A 145 -6.45 6.01 -11.38
CA LEU A 145 -7.82 6.52 -11.58
C LEU A 145 -8.54 6.78 -10.25
N ILE A 146 -8.37 5.88 -9.28
CA ILE A 146 -8.90 6.09 -7.93
C ILE A 146 -8.16 7.24 -7.24
N GLU A 147 -6.84 7.35 -7.41
CA GLU A 147 -6.07 8.46 -6.86
C GLU A 147 -6.56 9.81 -7.41
N ILE A 148 -6.70 9.99 -8.73
CA ILE A 148 -7.17 11.27 -9.31
C ILE A 148 -8.61 11.62 -8.88
N THR A 149 -9.47 10.62 -8.75
CA THR A 149 -10.86 10.80 -8.27
C THR A 149 -10.88 11.26 -6.81
N SER A 150 -10.00 10.70 -5.96
CA SER A 150 -9.85 11.13 -4.56
C SER A 150 -9.26 12.55 -4.46
N LEU A 151 -8.29 12.88 -5.30
CA LEU A 151 -7.69 14.22 -5.36
C LEU A 151 -8.73 15.27 -5.76
N SER A 152 -9.56 14.98 -6.77
CA SER A 152 -10.63 15.90 -7.19
C SER A 152 -11.66 16.13 -6.09
N SER A 153 -12.01 15.10 -5.32
CA SER A 153 -12.96 15.25 -4.20
C SER A 153 -12.39 16.10 -3.07
N SER A 154 -11.07 15.98 -2.82
CA SER A 154 -10.35 16.78 -1.83
C SER A 154 -10.21 18.25 -2.25
N GLU A 155 -9.93 18.54 -3.52
CA GLU A 155 -9.82 19.92 -4.01
C GLU A 155 -11.17 20.65 -3.99
N LEU A 156 -12.26 19.95 -4.30
CA LEU A 156 -13.62 20.50 -4.16
C LEU A 156 -13.94 20.89 -2.71
N SER A 157 -13.51 20.09 -1.74
CA SER A 157 -13.71 20.36 -0.31
C SER A 157 -12.82 21.49 0.23
N GLY A 158 -11.61 21.66 -0.33
CA GLY A 158 -10.68 22.74 0.05
C GLY A 158 -10.99 24.10 -0.57
N ALA A 159 -11.57 24.12 -1.77
CA ALA A 159 -11.99 25.34 -2.46
C ALA A 159 -13.28 25.96 -1.88
N GLY A 160 -14.12 25.16 -1.21
CA GLY A 160 -15.36 25.64 -0.56
C GLY A 160 -15.16 26.54 0.66
N ALA A 161 -13.94 26.65 1.20
CA ALA A 161 -13.65 27.45 2.39
C ALA A 161 -13.10 28.87 2.09
N ARG A 162 -12.91 29.24 0.82
CA ARG A 162 -12.27 30.53 0.44
C ARG A 162 -13.16 31.51 -0.31
N SER A 163 -14.44 31.22 -0.49
CA SER A 163 -15.39 32.08 -1.19
C SER A 163 -16.65 32.33 -0.34
N SER A 164 -16.45 32.94 0.83
CA SER A 164 -17.51 33.69 1.53
C SER A 164 -16.90 34.80 2.41
N ALA A 165 -16.10 35.68 1.80
CA ALA A 165 -15.72 36.96 2.41
C ALA A 165 -16.50 38.08 1.70
N GLY A 166 -17.73 38.31 2.17
CA GLY A 166 -18.63 39.33 1.64
C GLY A 166 -19.83 39.57 2.56
N ALA A 167 -19.62 40.42 3.56
CA ALA A 167 -20.58 41.24 4.31
C ALA A 167 -21.72 40.57 5.14
N ILE A 168 -21.66 40.88 6.45
CA ILE A 168 -22.63 40.62 7.54
C ILE A 168 -23.83 41.60 7.44
N PRO A 169 -24.98 41.41 8.15
CA PRO A 169 -25.04 41.81 9.56
C PRO A 169 -25.74 40.82 10.51
N ALA A 170 -25.39 41.00 11.78
CA ALA A 170 -25.72 40.21 12.95
C ALA A 170 -27.19 40.29 13.41
N GLN A 171 -27.63 39.23 14.08
CA GLN A 171 -28.77 39.20 15.01
C GLN A 171 -28.47 38.17 16.14
N PRO A 172 -29.06 38.32 17.34
CA PRO A 172 -28.32 38.36 18.60
C PRO A 172 -28.23 37.02 19.33
N GLN A 173 -27.20 36.93 20.17
CA GLN A 173 -27.01 35.87 21.15
C GLN A 173 -28.21 35.79 22.10
N ALA A 174 -28.84 34.61 22.19
CA ALA A 174 -29.77 34.27 23.25
C ALA A 174 -29.04 33.42 24.30
N SER A 175 -29.02 33.96 25.50
CA SER A 175 -28.32 33.53 26.71
C SER A 175 -28.84 32.21 27.28
N VAL A 176 -27.90 31.48 27.88
CA VAL A 176 -28.11 30.41 28.85
C VAL A 176 -28.71 30.96 30.16
N ALA A 177 -29.97 30.65 30.43
CA ALA A 177 -30.57 30.70 31.77
C ALA A 177 -31.92 29.95 31.76
N ASP A 178 -32.20 29.26 32.86
CA ASP A 178 -33.45 28.58 33.24
C ASP A 178 -33.77 27.24 32.55
N ILE A 179 -33.39 26.15 33.22
CA ILE A 179 -34.31 25.13 33.76
C ILE A 179 -33.54 24.41 34.88
N ASP A 180 -33.75 24.87 36.11
CA ASP A 180 -33.47 24.17 37.35
C ASP A 180 -34.76 24.31 38.17
N ASP A 181 -35.62 23.29 38.18
CA ASP A 181 -36.53 22.99 39.31
C ASP A 181 -37.29 21.67 39.07
N ALA A 182 -36.81 20.59 39.70
CA ALA A 182 -37.62 19.51 40.25
C ALA A 182 -36.70 18.49 40.94
N SER A 183 -36.49 18.70 42.24
CA SER A 183 -35.83 17.75 43.14
C SER A 183 -36.83 16.76 43.78
N PRO A 184 -36.33 15.68 44.43
CA PRO A 184 -36.89 14.33 44.34
C PRO A 184 -37.56 13.83 45.64
N VAL A 185 -38.14 12.62 45.60
CA VAL A 185 -38.32 11.61 46.67
C VAL A 185 -39.20 10.51 46.06
N GLY A 186 -39.02 9.19 46.17
CA GLY A 186 -38.22 8.21 46.91
C GLY A 186 -38.91 6.86 46.59
N GLY A 187 -38.40 5.64 46.71
CA GLY A 187 -37.19 5.02 47.20
C GLY A 187 -37.30 3.51 46.86
N ASP A 188 -36.26 2.76 47.21
CA ASP A 188 -36.17 1.29 47.35
C ASP A 188 -36.16 0.42 46.07
N ALA A 189 -34.97 0.00 45.63
CA ALA A 189 -34.28 -1.20 46.17
C ALA A 189 -33.36 -1.90 45.13
N ALA A 190 -32.24 -2.42 45.67
CA ALA A 190 -31.40 -3.54 45.22
C ALA A 190 -30.35 -3.33 44.09
N SER A 191 -29.09 -3.25 44.54
CA SER A 191 -27.86 -3.65 43.84
C SER A 191 -27.78 -5.20 43.70
N PRO A 192 -26.97 -5.84 42.83
CA PRO A 192 -25.52 -5.58 42.74
C PRO A 192 -24.80 -5.76 41.36
N ASN A 193 -23.60 -5.20 41.29
CA ASN A 193 -22.38 -5.62 40.55
C ASN A 193 -22.47 -6.23 39.14
N GLY A 194 -21.67 -5.67 38.21
CA GLY A 194 -21.25 -6.36 37.00
C GLY A 194 -20.36 -5.51 36.09
N ALA A 195 -19.11 -5.29 36.50
CA ALA A 195 -18.08 -4.66 35.68
C ALA A 195 -17.84 -5.48 34.39
N SER A 196 -18.05 -4.89 33.22
CA SER A 196 -17.71 -5.48 31.93
C SER A 196 -16.21 -5.34 31.67
N GLN A 197 -15.44 -6.38 32.03
CA GLN A 197 -14.10 -6.63 31.48
C GLN A 197 -14.21 -7.59 30.29
N GLY A 198 -13.41 -7.36 29.25
CA GLY A 198 -12.80 -8.45 28.49
C GLY A 198 -13.09 -8.50 26.99
N SER A 199 -12.46 -7.63 26.19
CA SER A 199 -12.31 -7.83 24.74
C SER A 199 -11.01 -8.58 24.37
N GLY A 200 -10.49 -9.40 25.29
CA GLY A 200 -9.19 -10.08 25.16
C GLY A 200 -9.26 -11.56 24.77
N ALA A 201 -10.44 -12.17 24.77
CA ALA A 201 -10.58 -13.64 24.64
C ALA A 201 -10.80 -14.13 23.19
N GLU A 202 -10.95 -13.24 22.21
CA GLU A 202 -11.21 -13.65 20.82
C GLU A 202 -9.95 -14.05 20.04
N TRP A 203 -8.78 -13.52 20.39
CA TRP A 203 -7.54 -13.79 19.66
C TRP A 203 -6.91 -15.14 19.98
N GLU A 204 -7.21 -15.70 21.16
CA GLU A 204 -6.58 -16.94 21.62
C GLU A 204 -7.22 -18.18 20.98
N LYS A 205 -8.53 -18.12 20.70
CA LYS A 205 -9.30 -19.21 20.07
C LYS A 205 -8.91 -19.44 18.59
N LEU A 206 -8.62 -18.38 17.84
CA LEU A 206 -8.17 -18.45 16.44
C LEU A 206 -6.75 -19.02 16.30
N SER A 207 -5.89 -18.82 17.31
CA SER A 207 -4.52 -19.35 17.28
C SER A 207 -4.45 -20.86 17.51
N GLN A 208 -5.47 -21.43 18.19
CA GLN A 208 -5.52 -22.86 18.50
C GLN A 208 -6.05 -23.69 17.33
N GLU A 209 -7.04 -23.19 16.56
CA GLU A 209 -7.58 -23.89 15.38
C GLU A 209 -6.57 -24.03 14.23
N SER A 210 -5.57 -23.15 14.14
CA SER A 210 -4.55 -23.19 13.07
C SER A 210 -3.38 -24.15 13.35
N ARG A 211 -3.36 -24.79 14.54
CA ARG A 211 -2.31 -25.77 14.92
C ARG A 211 -2.74 -27.23 14.82
N GLU A 212 -4.02 -27.49 14.55
CA GLU A 212 -4.58 -28.85 14.46
C GLU A 212 -5.06 -29.24 13.05
N ALA A 213 -4.71 -28.46 12.02
CA ALA A 213 -4.87 -28.81 10.60
C ALA A 213 -3.50 -29.02 9.94
#